data_AF-A0A210QX14-F1
#
_entry.id   AF-A0A210QX14-F1
#
_cell.length_a   1.000
_cell.length_b   1.000
_cell.length_c   1.000
_cell.angle_alpha   90.00
_cell.angle_beta   90.00
_cell.angle_gamma   90.00
#
_symmetry.space_group_name_H-M   'P 1'
#
loop_
_entity.id
_entity.type
_entity.pdbx_description
1 polymer ?
#
loop_
_entity_poly.entity_id
_entity_poly.type
_entity_poly.pdbx_seq_one_letter_code
_entity_poly.pdbx_strand_id
1 'polypeptide(L)'
;MDDDDDRGKAKVDLEIRDANEINTHLQVEFEDVFAEPYGTHSVECIWKVTFICYRCTKTCCYNLCAIFTGVFVAFYWGMEFAFLTYTHVWCCTPGMRMFIIQCNQCQKCFGTVINCFLAPVCESCGLFFSNIAVSHHGAPPLPIPEKK
;
A
#
# COMPACT_ATOMS: atom_id res chain seq x y z
N MET A 1 21.70 -37.91 -6.48
CA MET A 1 22.10 -36.65 -5.83
C MET A 1 21.78 -35.63 -6.88
N ASP A 2 20.50 -35.30 -6.98
CA ASP A 2 19.90 -34.61 -8.13
C ASP A 2 18.80 -33.67 -7.60
N ASP A 3 19.20 -32.76 -6.69
CA ASP A 3 18.33 -31.82 -5.98
C ASP A 3 18.52 -30.36 -6.44
N ASP A 4 18.64 -30.10 -7.75
CA ASP A 4 18.93 -28.73 -8.23
C ASP A 4 18.22 -28.30 -9.53
N ASP A 5 16.95 -28.69 -9.76
CA ASP A 5 16.10 -28.09 -10.81
C ASP A 5 14.61 -27.90 -10.41
N ASP A 6 14.32 -27.40 -9.20
CA ASP A 6 12.95 -26.95 -8.82
C ASP A 6 12.95 -25.49 -8.32
N ARG A 7 13.88 -24.66 -8.81
CA ARG A 7 14.10 -23.29 -8.30
C ARG A 7 13.19 -22.23 -8.94
N GLY A 8 11.91 -22.55 -9.19
CA GLY A 8 11.01 -21.52 -9.73
C GLY A 8 9.59 -21.91 -10.12
N LYS A 9 9.14 -23.16 -9.97
CA LYS A 9 7.72 -23.48 -10.16
C LYS A 9 7.01 -23.38 -8.82
N ALA A 10 6.36 -22.24 -8.58
CA ALA A 10 5.41 -22.13 -7.48
C ALA A 10 4.37 -23.25 -7.64
N LYS A 11 4.41 -24.24 -6.74
CA LYS A 11 3.41 -25.29 -6.69
C LYS A 11 2.11 -24.64 -6.22
N VAL A 12 1.03 -24.89 -6.94
CA VAL A 12 -0.30 -24.42 -6.53
C VAL A 12 -0.68 -25.16 -5.26
N ASP A 13 -0.94 -24.42 -4.18
CA ASP A 13 -1.47 -24.96 -2.95
C ASP A 13 -2.95 -25.31 -3.16
N LEU A 14 -3.29 -26.60 -2.98
CA LEU A 14 -4.65 -27.10 -3.17
C LEU A 14 -5.46 -27.09 -1.86
N GLU A 15 -4.79 -27.00 -0.71
CA GLU A 15 -5.39 -27.03 0.61
C GLU A 15 -5.70 -25.60 1.07
N ILE A 16 -4.72 -24.70 0.99
CA ILE A 16 -4.85 -23.31 1.41
C ILE A 16 -5.00 -22.41 0.18
N ARG A 17 -6.24 -22.33 -0.33
CA ARG A 17 -6.56 -21.52 -1.51
C ARG A 17 -6.61 -20.00 -1.25
N ASP A 18 -6.75 -19.58 0.01
CA ASP A 18 -6.78 -18.17 0.44
C ASP A 18 -5.68 -17.89 1.48
N ALA A 19 -4.42 -18.14 1.13
CA ALA A 19 -3.28 -18.01 2.05
C ALA A 19 -3.05 -16.57 2.57
N ASN A 20 -3.56 -15.56 1.86
CA ASN A 20 -3.44 -14.14 2.23
C ASN A 20 -4.71 -13.61 2.91
N GLU A 21 -5.70 -14.48 3.19
CA GLU A 21 -6.94 -14.11 3.89
C GLU A 21 -7.68 -12.94 3.23
N ILE A 22 -7.64 -12.86 1.90
CA ILE A 22 -8.27 -11.75 1.16
C ILE A 22 -9.81 -11.84 1.18
N ASN A 23 -10.35 -13.04 1.40
CA ASN A 23 -11.79 -13.30 1.36
C ASN A 23 -12.39 -13.68 2.73
N THR A 24 -11.75 -13.31 3.85
CA THR A 24 -12.23 -13.61 5.21
C THR A 24 -13.67 -13.13 5.46
N HIS A 25 -14.06 -12.01 4.85
CA HIS A 25 -15.42 -11.47 4.94
C HIS A 25 -16.52 -12.36 4.30
N LEU A 26 -16.16 -13.36 3.49
CA LEU A 26 -17.10 -14.31 2.87
C LEU A 26 -17.29 -15.59 3.70
N GLN A 27 -16.56 -15.74 4.81
CA GLN A 27 -16.68 -16.86 5.73
C GLN A 27 -17.98 -16.72 6.54
N VAL A 28 -19.07 -17.18 5.94
CA VAL A 28 -20.40 -17.24 6.56
C VAL A 28 -20.77 -18.69 6.83
N GLU A 29 -20.90 -19.04 8.11
CA GLU A 29 -21.29 -20.36 8.60
C GLU A 29 -22.82 -20.51 8.65
N PHE A 30 -23.32 -21.68 9.04
CA PHE A 30 -24.76 -21.94 9.12
C PHE A 30 -25.39 -21.16 10.28
N GLU A 31 -24.66 -21.14 11.40
CA GLU A 31 -25.02 -20.47 12.64
C GLU A 31 -25.09 -18.96 12.45
N ASP A 32 -24.22 -18.37 11.62
CA ASP A 32 -24.25 -16.92 11.30
C ASP A 32 -25.54 -16.47 10.60
N VAL A 33 -26.23 -17.40 9.92
CA VAL A 33 -27.43 -17.10 9.13
C VAL A 33 -28.70 -17.41 9.89
N PHE A 34 -28.75 -18.57 10.56
CA PHE A 34 -29.99 -19.08 11.16
C PHE A 34 -30.07 -18.92 12.67
N ALA A 35 -28.94 -18.74 13.36
CA ALA A 35 -28.78 -18.53 14.81
C ALA A 35 -30.07 -18.66 15.65
N GLU A 36 -30.40 -19.88 16.12
CA GLU A 36 -31.51 -20.06 17.04
C GLU A 36 -31.12 -19.63 18.47
N PRO A 37 -31.93 -18.81 19.16
CA PRO A 37 -31.65 -18.37 20.52
C PRO A 37 -31.97 -19.48 21.55
N TYR A 38 -31.29 -19.46 22.70
CA TYR A 38 -31.40 -20.48 23.77
C TYR A 38 -32.83 -20.81 24.24
N GLY A 39 -33.78 -19.88 24.11
CA GLY A 39 -35.18 -20.06 24.52
C GLY A 39 -36.12 -20.59 23.44
N THR A 40 -35.67 -20.74 22.20
CA THR A 40 -36.53 -21.15 21.07
C THR A 40 -35.72 -21.94 20.06
N HIS A 41 -35.58 -23.24 20.34
CA HIS A 41 -34.92 -24.19 19.46
C HIS A 41 -35.94 -24.97 18.63
N SER A 42 -35.66 -25.11 17.34
CA SER A 42 -36.34 -26.10 16.52
C SER A 42 -35.96 -27.51 16.98
N VAL A 43 -36.76 -28.49 16.56
CA VAL A 43 -36.47 -29.89 16.86
C VAL A 43 -35.14 -30.30 16.23
N GLU A 44 -34.30 -31.05 16.96
CA GLU A 44 -32.93 -31.37 16.54
C GLU A 44 -32.81 -32.01 15.15
N CYS A 45 -33.81 -32.80 14.77
CA CYS A 45 -33.87 -33.42 13.44
C CYS A 45 -33.94 -32.36 12.34
N ILE A 46 -34.78 -31.34 12.51
CA ILE A 46 -34.92 -30.26 11.54
C ILE A 46 -33.62 -29.47 11.48
N TRP A 47 -33.06 -29.08 12.63
CA TRP A 47 -31.79 -28.34 12.69
C TRP A 47 -30.65 -29.06 11.93
N LYS A 48 -30.52 -30.38 12.11
CA LYS A 48 -29.53 -31.21 11.39
C LYS A 48 -29.81 -31.29 9.89
N VAL A 49 -31.06 -31.50 9.48
CA VAL A 49 -31.43 -31.59 8.06
C VAL A 49 -31.20 -30.25 7.37
N THR A 50 -31.54 -29.13 8.01
CA THR A 50 -31.31 -27.78 7.47
C THR A 50 -29.82 -27.49 7.35
N PHE A 51 -29.00 -27.88 8.34
CA PHE A 51 -27.54 -27.75 8.27
C PHE A 51 -26.94 -28.51 7.07
N ILE A 52 -27.34 -29.77 6.88
CA ILE A 52 -26.87 -30.60 5.75
C ILE A 52 -27.32 -29.98 4.42
N CYS A 53 -28.60 -29.61 4.31
CA CYS A 53 -29.15 -29.00 3.11
C CYS A 53 -28.43 -27.70 2.74
N TYR A 54 -28.20 -26.82 3.72
CA TYR A 54 -27.47 -25.56 3.54
C TYR A 54 -26.05 -25.81 3.03
N ARG A 55 -25.29 -26.69 3.71
CA ARG A 55 -23.90 -27.00 3.31
C ARG A 55 -23.81 -27.60 1.92
N CYS A 56 -24.67 -28.57 1.61
CA CYS A 56 -24.70 -29.23 0.31
C CYS A 56 -25.06 -28.25 -0.81
N THR A 57 -26.09 -27.42 -0.60
CA THR A 57 -26.53 -26.44 -1.59
C THR A 57 -25.46 -25.38 -1.83
N LYS A 58 -24.90 -24.79 -0.76
CA LYS A 58 -23.82 -23.79 -0.85
C LYS A 58 -22.61 -24.35 -1.62
N THR A 59 -22.15 -25.55 -1.25
CA THR A 59 -21.00 -26.19 -1.90
C THR A 59 -21.27 -26.55 -3.36
N CYS A 60 -22.45 -27.11 -3.65
CA CYS A 60 -22.83 -27.51 -4.99
C CYS A 60 -22.93 -26.30 -5.93
N CYS A 61 -23.70 -25.28 -5.55
CA CYS A 61 -23.88 -24.07 -6.35
C CYS A 61 -22.53 -23.35 -6.57
N TYR A 62 -21.72 -23.20 -5.52
CA TYR A 62 -20.40 -22.59 -5.64
C TYR A 62 -19.50 -23.35 -6.62
N ASN A 63 -19.39 -24.68 -6.47
CA ASN A 63 -18.54 -25.49 -7.34
C ASN A 63 -19.02 -25.50 -8.78
N LEU A 64 -20.35 -25.55 -9.02
CA LEU A 64 -20.90 -25.44 -10.37
C LEU A 64 -20.50 -24.11 -11.01
N CYS A 65 -20.69 -22.99 -10.31
CA CYS A 65 -20.25 -21.69 -10.78
C CYS A 65 -18.74 -21.68 -11.07
N ALA A 66 -17.92 -22.20 -10.15
CA ALA A 66 -16.47 -22.24 -10.29
C ALA A 66 -16.01 -23.11 -11.47
N ILE A 67 -16.69 -24.21 -11.77
CA ILE A 67 -16.38 -25.05 -12.95
C ILE A 67 -16.63 -24.27 -14.24
N PHE A 68 -17.76 -23.58 -14.33
CA PHE A 68 -18.13 -22.85 -15.55
C PHE A 68 -17.31 -21.59 -15.75
N THR A 69 -16.95 -20.86 -14.69
CA THR A 69 -16.31 -19.54 -14.81
C THR A 69 -14.82 -19.56 -14.48
N GLY A 70 -14.35 -20.51 -13.67
CA GLY A 70 -13.00 -20.49 -13.10
C GLY A 70 -11.90 -20.46 -14.16
N VAL A 71 -12.00 -21.31 -15.20
CA VAL A 71 -11.00 -21.37 -16.28
C VAL A 71 -11.00 -20.09 -17.11
N PHE A 72 -12.16 -19.56 -17.47
CA PHE A 72 -12.26 -18.34 -18.29
C PHE A 72 -11.79 -17.10 -17.53
N VAL A 73 -12.14 -16.99 -16.24
CA VAL A 73 -11.72 -15.89 -15.37
C VAL A 73 -10.21 -15.96 -15.12
N ALA A 74 -9.66 -17.15 -14.86
CA ALA A 74 -8.22 -17.34 -14.70
C ALA A 74 -7.45 -16.96 -15.98
N PHE A 75 -7.95 -17.38 -17.15
CA PHE A 75 -7.37 -17.00 -18.44
C PHE A 75 -7.41 -15.49 -18.67
N TYR A 76 -8.54 -14.84 -18.39
CA TYR A 76 -8.69 -13.39 -18.50
C TYR A 76 -7.67 -12.63 -17.63
N TRP A 77 -7.60 -12.95 -16.33
CA TRP A 77 -6.66 -12.30 -15.42
C TRP A 77 -5.19 -12.60 -15.78
N GLY A 78 -4.90 -13.82 -16.24
CA GLY A 78 -3.57 -14.17 -16.73
C GLY A 78 -3.12 -13.28 -17.90
N MET A 79 -4.00 -13.05 -18.87
CA MET A 79 -3.72 -12.14 -19.98
C MET A 79 -3.58 -10.69 -19.51
N GLU A 80 -4.49 -10.21 -18.66
CA GLU A 80 -4.46 -8.84 -18.15
C GLU A 80 -3.13 -8.53 -17.45
N PHE A 81 -2.68 -9.40 -16.54
CA PHE A 81 -1.40 -9.21 -15.86
C PHE A 81 -0.19 -9.34 -16.80
N ALA A 82 -0.28 -10.16 -17.85
CA ALA A 82 0.76 -10.24 -18.87
C ALA A 82 0.90 -8.91 -19.64
N PHE A 83 -0.22 -8.33 -20.10
CA PHE A 83 -0.22 -7.03 -20.80
C PHE A 83 0.16 -5.87 -19.88
N LEU A 84 -0.29 -5.89 -18.62
CA LEU A 84 0.11 -4.90 -17.62
C LEU A 84 1.62 -4.93 -17.41
N THR A 85 2.20 -6.12 -17.25
CA THR A 85 3.65 -6.29 -17.08
C THR A 85 4.40 -5.82 -18.33
N TYR A 86 3.94 -6.20 -19.52
CA TYR A 86 4.50 -5.74 -20.78
C TYR A 86 4.51 -4.20 -20.85
N THR A 87 3.36 -3.57 -20.65
CA THR A 87 3.22 -2.11 -20.69
C THR A 87 4.14 -1.43 -19.67
N HIS A 88 4.22 -1.98 -18.46
CA HIS A 88 5.05 -1.41 -17.40
C HIS A 88 6.55 -1.48 -17.75
N VAL A 89 7.02 -2.62 -18.26
CA VAL A 89 8.43 -2.83 -18.61
C VAL A 89 8.82 -2.02 -19.85
N TRP A 90 8.03 -2.08 -20.91
CA TRP A 90 8.39 -1.55 -22.23
C TRP A 90 7.97 -0.11 -22.45
N CYS A 91 6.96 0.40 -21.73
CA CYS A 91 6.44 1.75 -21.91
C CYS A 91 6.61 2.61 -20.65
N CYS A 92 6.08 2.17 -19.50
CA CYS A 92 6.08 3.01 -18.29
C CYS A 92 7.49 3.25 -17.76
N THR A 93 8.31 2.20 -17.64
CA THR A 93 9.68 2.32 -17.12
C THR A 93 10.54 3.28 -17.96
N PRO A 94 10.66 3.13 -19.30
CA PRO A 94 11.40 4.10 -20.10
C PRO A 94 10.73 5.49 -20.13
N GLY A 95 9.40 5.55 -20.13
CA GLY A 95 8.66 6.81 -20.04
C GLY A 95 8.97 7.59 -18.77
N MET A 96 9.03 6.91 -17.63
CA MET A 96 9.43 7.49 -16.34
C MET A 96 10.89 7.96 -16.35
N ARG A 97 11.79 7.21 -17.00
CA ARG A 97 13.19 7.65 -17.17
C ARG A 97 13.25 8.95 -17.99
N MET A 98 12.50 9.02 -19.09
CA MET A 98 12.43 10.24 -19.91
C MET A 98 11.86 11.42 -19.11
N PHE A 99 10.78 11.20 -18.37
CA PHE A 99 10.16 12.21 -17.52
C PHE A 99 11.15 12.76 -16.48
N ILE A 100 11.90 11.90 -15.80
CA ILE A 100 12.92 12.31 -14.82
C ILE A 100 14.01 13.18 -15.48
N ILE A 101 14.45 12.85 -16.69
CA ILE A 101 15.44 13.67 -17.42
C ILE A 101 14.89 15.08 -17.65
N GLN A 102 13.63 15.19 -18.08
CA GLN A 102 12.99 16.49 -18.32
C GLN A 102 12.79 17.27 -17.02
N CYS A 103 12.32 16.62 -15.95
CA CYS A 103 12.20 17.23 -14.63
C CYS A 103 13.54 17.74 -14.10
N ASN A 104 14.64 16.98 -14.28
CA ASN A 104 15.97 17.43 -13.88
C ASN A 104 16.40 18.70 -14.62
N GLN A 105 16.05 18.83 -15.90
CA GLN A 105 16.32 20.05 -16.64
C GLN A 105 15.47 21.22 -16.13
N CYS A 106 14.18 21.01 -15.90
CA CYS A 106 13.30 22.01 -15.30
C CYS A 106 13.79 22.45 -13.92
N GLN A 107 14.25 21.53 -13.08
CA GLN A 107 14.80 21.82 -11.76
C GLN A 107 16.03 22.73 -11.85
N LYS A 108 16.91 22.50 -12.82
CA LYS A 108 18.08 23.38 -13.05
C LYS A 108 17.64 24.78 -13.45
N CYS A 109 16.72 24.89 -14.42
CA CYS A 109 16.19 26.19 -14.84
C CYS A 109 15.53 26.94 -13.68
N PHE A 110 14.69 26.25 -12.91
CA PHE A 110 14.06 26.82 -11.73
C PHE A 110 15.09 27.25 -10.68
N GLY A 111 16.09 26.41 -10.42
CA GLY A 111 17.21 26.73 -9.54
C GLY A 111 17.97 27.99 -9.98
N THR A 112 18.21 28.16 -11.29
CA THR A 112 18.80 29.40 -11.83
C THR A 112 17.93 30.61 -11.55
N VAL A 113 16.60 30.52 -11.76
CA VAL A 113 15.67 31.62 -11.47
C VAL A 113 15.72 32.00 -9.98
N ILE A 114 15.67 31.01 -9.09
CA ILE A 114 15.76 31.26 -7.64
C ILE A 114 17.08 31.93 -7.27
N ASN A 115 18.21 31.47 -7.81
CA ASN A 115 19.52 32.07 -7.52
C ASN A 115 19.69 33.47 -8.12
N CYS A 116 19.14 33.75 -9.29
CA CYS A 116 19.28 35.06 -9.93
C CYS A 116 18.39 36.14 -9.28
N PHE A 117 17.18 35.77 -8.83
CA PHE A 117 16.20 36.75 -8.37
C PHE A 117 15.95 36.69 -6.87
N LEU A 118 15.71 35.50 -6.33
CA LEU A 118 15.30 35.35 -4.94
C LEU A 118 16.49 35.42 -3.98
N ALA A 119 17.64 34.86 -4.37
CA ALA A 119 18.83 34.88 -3.52
C ALA A 119 19.32 36.32 -3.20
N PRO A 120 19.45 37.25 -4.17
CA PRO A 120 19.85 38.63 -3.87
C PRO A 120 18.85 39.38 -2.99
N VAL A 121 17.55 39.12 -3.16
CA VAL A 121 16.49 39.72 -2.33
C VAL A 121 16.60 39.22 -0.89
N CYS A 122 16.74 37.91 -0.71
CA CYS A 122 16.92 37.31 0.61
C CYS A 122 18.20 37.80 1.29
N GLU A 123 19.30 37.92 0.55
CA GLU A 123 20.57 38.47 1.05
C GLU A 123 20.41 39.93 1.50
N SER A 124 19.76 40.76 0.67
CA SER A 124 19.48 42.16 1.02
C SER A 124 18.62 42.28 2.29
N CYS A 125 17.54 41.49 2.37
CA CYS A 125 16.70 41.43 3.58
C CYS A 125 17.52 40.99 4.80
N GLY A 126 18.37 39.97 4.66
CA GLY A 126 19.28 39.53 5.71
C GLY A 126 20.20 40.64 6.22
N LEU A 127 20.77 41.44 5.31
CA LEU A 127 21.61 42.59 5.65
C LEU A 127 20.85 43.70 6.38
N PHE A 128 19.59 43.94 6.04
CA PHE A 128 18.75 44.89 6.79
C PHE A 128 18.56 44.46 8.24
N PHE A 129 18.30 43.16 8.47
CA PHE A 129 18.14 42.64 9.82
C PHE A 129 19.47 42.49 10.58
N SER A 130 20.59 42.24 9.89
CA SER A 130 21.90 42.12 10.55
C SER A 130 22.45 43.45 11.06
N ASN A 131 22.02 44.58 10.48
CA ASN A 131 22.41 45.92 10.95
C ASN A 131 21.66 46.37 12.22
N ILE A 132 20.71 45.58 12.71
CA ILE A 132 20.05 45.83 14.01
C ILE A 132 20.93 45.25 15.12
N ALA A 133 21.92 46.02 15.57
CA ALA A 133 22.71 45.69 16.75
C ALA A 133 21.91 46.02 18.02
N VAL A 134 21.45 44.99 18.73
CA VAL A 134 20.82 45.16 20.05
C VAL A 134 21.89 45.55 21.06
N SER A 135 21.94 46.83 21.42
CA SER A 135 22.78 47.30 22.52
C SER A 135 22.14 46.84 23.84
N HIS A 136 22.79 45.90 24.53
CA HIS A 136 22.44 45.53 25.90
C HIS A 136 22.76 46.70 26.83
N HIS A 137 21.83 47.63 27.00
CA HIS A 137 21.91 48.62 28.08
C HIS A 137 21.56 47.93 29.40
N GLY A 138 22.56 47.42 30.10
CA GLY A 138 22.37 46.97 31.48
C GLY A 138 23.42 46.01 32.01
N ALA A 139 24.59 46.52 32.36
CA ALA A 139 25.26 46.24 33.63
C ALA A 139 26.49 47.16 33.78
N PRO A 140 26.61 47.94 34.87
CA PRO A 140 27.85 48.67 35.15
C PRO A 140 29.00 47.67 35.38
N PRO A 141 30.23 47.94 34.88
CA PRO A 141 31.37 47.06 35.09
C PRO A 141 31.66 46.93 36.59
N LEU A 142 31.81 45.70 37.07
CA LEU A 142 32.21 45.41 38.45
C LEU A 142 33.60 46.02 38.73
N PRO A 143 33.82 46.60 39.93
CA PRO A 143 35.11 47.19 40.28
C PRO A 143 36.21 46.13 40.27
N ILE A 144 37.33 46.48 39.63
CA ILE A 144 38.53 45.64 39.55
C ILE A 144 39.19 45.65 40.94
N PRO A 145 39.48 44.48 41.57
CA PRO A 145 40.18 44.47 42.85
C PRO A 145 41.62 44.98 42.68
N GLU A 146 41.96 45.98 43.50
CA GLU A 146 43.32 46.54 43.65
C GLU A 146 44.27 45.43 44.16
N LYS A 147 45.29 45.08 43.38
CA LYS A 147 46.36 44.20 43.85
C LYS A 147 47.34 45.01 44.71
N LYS A 148 47.38 44.69 46.00
CA LYS A 148 48.47 45.02 46.93
C LYS A 148 49.71 44.18 46.64
#